data_AF-A0A928Z7W0-F1
#
_entry.id   AF-A0A928Z7W0-F1
#
_cell.length_a   1.000
_cell.length_b   1.000
_cell.length_c   1.000
_cell.angle_alpha   90.00
_cell.angle_beta   90.00
_cell.angle_gamma   90.00
#
_symmetry.space_group_name_H-M   'P 1'
#
loop_
_entity.id
_entity.type
_entity.pdbx_description
1 polymer ?
#
loop_
_entity_poly.entity_id
_entity_poly.type
_entity_poly.pdbx_seq_one_letter_code
_entity_poly.pdbx_strand_id
1 'polypeptide(L)'
;MTFVTLHATLLAAFPSSVPWSPKVALVMILCNILAIAVGKATMKYPSAGPALPMPEMFGGMGFPALLATTSFGHVLGIGMILGLASSGAL
;
A
#
# COMPACT_ATOMS: atom_id res chain seq x y z
N MET A 1 19.08 9.83 33.00
CA MET A 1 18.14 8.69 32.90
C MET A 1 17.01 8.96 31.91
N THR A 2 16.37 10.13 31.91
CA THR A 2 15.27 10.50 31.00
C THR A 2 15.61 10.50 29.50
N PHE A 3 16.81 10.93 29.11
CA PHE A 3 17.23 10.94 27.70
C PHE A 3 17.31 9.52 27.11
N VAL A 4 17.87 8.55 27.85
CA VAL A 4 18.01 7.16 27.40
C VAL A 4 16.65 6.48 27.25
N THR A 5 15.71 6.75 28.16
CA THR A 5 14.33 6.24 28.04
C THR A 5 13.60 6.82 26.83
N LEU A 6 13.79 8.11 26.51
CA LEU A 6 13.20 8.73 25.32
C LEU A 6 13.69 8.07 24.01
N HIS A 7 14.99 7.73 23.96
CA HIS A 7 15.58 7.04 22.80
C HIS A 7 15.03 5.62 22.66
N ALA A 8 14.91 4.90 23.78
CA ALA A 8 14.36 3.55 23.80
C ALA A 8 12.87 3.53 23.39
N THR A 9 12.06 4.49 23.88
CA THR A 9 10.65 4.61 23.48
C THR A 9 10.49 4.99 22.01
N LEU A 10 11.38 5.82 21.47
CA LEU A 10 11.34 6.20 20.06
C LEU A 10 11.70 5.02 19.16
N LEU A 11 12.73 4.23 19.52
CA LEU A 11 13.08 3.01 18.80
C LEU A 11 11.98 1.93 18.86
N ALA A 12 11.31 1.78 20.02
CA ALA A 12 10.22 0.83 20.19
C ALA A 12 8.93 1.24 19.47
N ALA A 13 8.76 2.52 19.13
CA ALA A 13 7.63 3.01 18.35
C ALA A 13 7.69 2.62 16.86
N PHE A 14 8.88 2.27 16.35
CA PHE A 14 9.02 1.74 15.00
C PHE A 14 8.80 0.23 15.04
N PRO A 15 7.74 -0.29 14.38
CA PRO A 15 7.59 -1.73 14.24
C PRO A 15 8.82 -2.28 13.53
N SER A 16 9.43 -3.33 14.10
CA SER A 16 10.53 -4.05 13.48
C SER A 16 10.11 -4.46 12.06
N SER A 17 10.93 -4.12 11.05
CA SER A 17 10.64 -4.48 9.67
C SER A 17 10.51 -6.00 9.58
N VAL A 18 9.32 -6.49 9.22
CA VAL A 18 9.10 -7.91 8.96
C VAL A 18 9.99 -8.36 7.80
N PRO A 19 10.68 -9.51 7.92
CA PRO A 19 11.44 -10.05 6.81
C PRO A 19 10.50 -10.30 5.62
N TRP A 20 10.98 -10.00 4.43
CA TRP A 20 10.19 -10.21 3.22
C TRP A 20 9.79 -11.69 3.11
N SER A 21 8.50 -11.93 2.91
CA SER A 21 7.95 -13.27 2.73
C SER A 21 6.80 -13.25 1.72
N PRO A 22 6.42 -14.40 1.14
CA PRO A 22 5.26 -14.49 0.26
C PRO A 22 3.95 -14.01 0.91
N LYS A 23 3.82 -14.13 2.24
CA LYS A 23 2.66 -13.62 2.99
C LYS A 23 2.58 -12.09 2.93
N VAL A 24 3.71 -11.41 3.11
CA VAL A 24 3.81 -9.95 2.99
C VAL A 24 3.42 -9.50 1.58
N ALA A 25 3.91 -10.21 0.55
CA ALA A 25 3.58 -9.92 -0.84
C ALA A 25 2.07 -10.08 -1.12
N LEU A 26 1.45 -11.13 -0.57
CA LEU A 26 0.01 -11.37 -0.72
C LEU A 26 -0.82 -10.24 -0.12
N VAL A 27 -0.47 -9.77 1.09
CA VAL A 27 -1.13 -8.62 1.72
C VAL A 27 -0.99 -7.36 0.84
N MET A 28 0.20 -7.10 0.31
CA MET A 28 0.45 -5.95 -0.58
C MET A 28 -0.40 -6.01 -1.86
N ILE A 29 -0.52 -7.19 -2.47
CA ILE A 29 -1.34 -7.38 -3.69
C ILE A 29 -2.82 -7.11 -3.38
N LEU A 30 -3.33 -7.62 -2.26
CA LEU A 30 -4.71 -7.37 -1.83
C LEU A 30 -4.98 -5.87 -1.60
N CYS A 31 -4.06 -5.16 -0.93
CA CYS A 31 -4.17 -3.71 -0.76
C CYS A 31 -4.17 -2.95 -2.09
N ASN A 32 -3.34 -3.36 -3.06
CA ASN A 32 -3.35 -2.76 -4.40
C ASN A 32 -4.66 -3.01 -5.15
N ILE A 33 -5.22 -4.22 -5.09
CA ILE A 33 -6.51 -4.52 -5.72
C ILE A 33 -7.63 -3.67 -5.11
N LEU A 34 -7.66 -3.54 -3.78
CA LEU A 34 -8.62 -2.67 -3.08
C LEU A 34 -8.44 -1.20 -3.48
N ALA A 35 -7.20 -0.71 -3.55
CA ALA A 35 -6.91 0.66 -3.96
C ALA A 35 -7.32 0.94 -5.42
N ILE A 36 -7.12 -0.01 -6.33
CA ILE A 36 -7.57 0.07 -7.72
C ILE A 36 -9.10 0.12 -7.77
N ALA A 37 -9.81 -0.71 -7.00
CA ALA A 37 -11.27 -0.69 -6.94
C ALA A 37 -11.82 0.63 -6.40
N VAL A 38 -11.24 1.15 -5.31
CA VAL A 38 -11.61 2.45 -4.73
C VAL A 38 -11.29 3.58 -5.69
N GLY A 39 -10.10 3.57 -6.32
CA GLY A 39 -9.72 4.57 -7.32
C GLY A 39 -10.66 4.59 -8.51
N LYS A 40 -11.08 3.42 -9.00
CA LYS A 40 -12.08 3.32 -10.08
C LYS A 40 -13.44 3.94 -9.68
N ALA A 41 -13.86 3.78 -8.43
CA ALA A 41 -15.13 4.32 -7.93
C ALA A 41 -15.07 5.83 -7.58
N THR A 42 -13.88 6.37 -7.30
CA THR A 42 -13.72 7.73 -6.74
C THR A 42 -13.05 8.71 -7.70
N MET A 43 -12.27 8.25 -8.69
CA MET A 43 -11.60 9.13 -9.64
C MET A 43 -12.59 9.76 -10.61
N LYS A 44 -12.55 11.09 -10.71
CA LYS A 44 -13.39 11.87 -11.63
C LYS A 44 -12.96 11.74 -13.10
N TYR A 45 -11.66 11.55 -13.35
CA TYR A 45 -11.10 11.36 -14.69
C TYR A 45 -10.18 10.13 -14.73
N PRO A 46 -10.72 8.90 -14.61
CA PRO A 46 -9.92 7.68 -14.54
C PRO A 46 -9.20 7.36 -15.86
N SER A 47 -9.70 7.90 -16.99
CA SER A 47 -9.13 7.69 -18.33
C SER A 47 -8.31 8.89 -18.82
N ALA A 48 -7.97 9.85 -17.96
CA ALA A 48 -7.12 10.98 -18.34
C ALA A 48 -5.66 10.53 -18.47
N GLY A 49 -5.02 10.84 -19.60
CA GLY A 49 -3.62 10.50 -19.88
C GLY A 49 -3.46 9.41 -20.96
N PRO A 50 -2.23 9.00 -21.29
CA PRO A 50 -1.99 7.98 -22.29
C PRO A 50 -2.70 6.68 -21.89
N ALA A 51 -3.44 6.12 -22.85
CA ALA A 51 -4.14 4.86 -22.65
C ALA A 51 -3.14 3.73 -22.43
N LEU A 52 -3.48 2.80 -21.55
CA LEU A 52 -2.73 1.55 -21.43
C LEU A 52 -2.89 0.73 -22.72
N PRO A 53 -1.87 -0.04 -23.14
CA PRO A 53 -1.98 -0.93 -24.30
C PRO A 53 -3.03 -2.04 -24.12
N MET A 54 -3.43 -2.35 -22.89
CA MET A 54 -4.53 -3.27 -22.55
C MET A 54 -5.54 -2.63 -21.57
N PRO A 55 -6.37 -1.69 -22.02
CA PRO A 55 -7.27 -0.93 -21.14
C PRO A 55 -8.40 -1.81 -20.57
N GLU A 56 -8.78 -2.90 -21.25
CA GLU A 56 -9.84 -3.81 -20.79
C GLU A 56 -9.50 -4.55 -19.49
N MET A 57 -8.23 -4.94 -19.32
CA MET A 57 -7.75 -5.65 -18.13
C MET A 57 -7.74 -4.76 -16.88
N PHE A 58 -7.66 -3.44 -17.05
CA PHE A 58 -7.57 -2.46 -15.95
C PHE A 58 -8.81 -1.55 -15.88
N GLY A 59 -9.94 -2.00 -16.44
CA GLY A 59 -11.24 -1.35 -16.30
C GLY A 59 -11.32 0.03 -16.95
N GLY A 60 -10.55 0.27 -18.01
CA GLY A 60 -10.52 1.54 -18.76
C GLY A 60 -9.71 2.66 -18.11
N MET A 61 -8.91 2.36 -17.08
CA MET A 61 -8.00 3.34 -16.48
C MET A 61 -6.84 3.69 -17.41
N GLY A 62 -6.49 4.98 -17.44
CA GLY A 62 -5.27 5.47 -18.09
C GLY A 62 -4.02 5.08 -17.30
N PHE A 63 -2.86 5.18 -17.93
CA PHE A 63 -1.57 4.95 -17.28
C PHE A 63 -1.38 5.71 -15.95
N PRO A 64 -1.67 7.03 -15.86
CA PRO A 64 -1.46 7.76 -14.61
C PRO A 64 -2.46 7.36 -13.51
N ALA A 65 -3.67 6.93 -13.88
CA ALA A 65 -4.66 6.47 -12.92
C ALA A 65 -4.25 5.13 -12.29
N LEU A 66 -3.71 4.22 -13.09
CA LEU A 66 -3.16 2.97 -12.58
C LEU A 66 -1.97 3.24 -11.65
N LEU A 67 -1.03 4.10 -12.06
CA LEU A 67 0.12 4.43 -11.23
C LEU A 67 -0.29 5.10 -9.90
N ALA A 68 -1.29 5.98 -9.93
CA ALA A 68 -1.82 6.63 -8.73
C ALA A 68 -2.47 5.62 -7.77
N THR A 69 -3.31 4.72 -8.29
CA THR A 69 -4.00 3.71 -7.48
C THR A 69 -3.04 2.66 -6.91
N THR A 70 -2.03 2.22 -7.65
CA THR A 70 -1.01 1.31 -7.11
C THR A 70 -0.09 1.99 -6.10
N SER A 71 0.22 3.28 -6.28
CA SER A 71 1.01 4.04 -5.30
C SER A 71 0.23 4.20 -3.99
N PHE A 72 -1.06 4.54 -4.08
CA PHE A 72 -1.94 4.58 -2.92
C PHE A 72 -2.10 3.20 -2.25
N GLY A 73 -2.23 2.14 -3.05
CA GLY A 73 -2.24 0.76 -2.58
C GLY A 73 -0.98 0.36 -1.83
N HIS A 74 0.19 0.85 -2.25
CA HIS A 74 1.44 0.65 -1.51
C HIS A 74 1.46 1.39 -0.17
N VAL A 75 0.96 2.62 -0.10
CA VAL A 75 0.85 3.37 1.18
C VAL A 75 -0.06 2.62 2.16
N LEU A 76 -1.21 2.14 1.69
CA LEU A 76 -2.11 1.30 2.49
C LEU A 76 -1.46 -0.03 2.88
N GLY A 77 -0.76 -0.67 1.95
CA GLY A 77 -0.09 -1.95 2.16
C GLY A 77 1.00 -1.87 3.21
N ILE A 78 1.83 -0.81 3.20
CA ILE A 78 2.84 -0.57 4.24
C ILE A 78 2.14 -0.47 5.61
N GLY A 79 1.08 0.33 5.72
CA GLY A 79 0.32 0.46 6.98
C GLY A 79 -0.26 -0.88 7.47
N MET A 80 -0.85 -1.66 6.56
CA MET A 80 -1.42 -2.97 6.89
C MET A 80 -0.35 -3.98 7.30
N ILE A 81 0.78 -4.06 6.58
CA ILE A 81 1.87 -4.98 6.88
C ILE A 81 2.47 -4.66 8.25
N LEU A 82 2.75 -3.38 8.53
CA LEU A 82 3.28 -2.96 9.82
C LEU A 82 2.29 -3.22 10.97
N GLY A 83 0.98 -3.02 10.72
CA GLY A 83 -0.07 -3.32 11.71
C GLY A 83 -0.29 -4.82 11.97
N LEU A 84 -0.24 -5.65 10.93
CA LEU A 84 -0.34 -7.11 11.10
C LEU A 84 0.93 -7.68 11.76
N ALA A 85 2.10 -7.13 11.43
CA ALA A 85 3.35 -7.48 12.11
C ALA A 85 3.31 -7.13 13.61
N SER A 86 2.80 -5.95 13.98
CA SER A 86 2.72 -5.54 15.38
C SER A 86 1.71 -6.33 16.20
N SER A 87 0.68 -6.90 15.56
CA SER A 87 -0.29 -7.81 16.20
C SER A 87 0.14 -9.28 16.23
N GLY A 88 1.28 -9.62 15.60
CA GLY A 88 1.79 -10.99 15.52
C GLY A 88 1.05 -11.89 14.51
N ALA A 89 0.21 -11.32 13.64
CA ALA A 89 -0.53 -12.04 12.61
C ALA A 89 0.28 -12.29 11.32
N LEU A 90 1.46 -11.66 11.20
CA LEU A 90 2.40 -11.79 10.08
C LEU A 90 3.78 -12.24 10.56
#